data_AF-A0A1S2VJZ3-F1
#
_entry.id   AF-A0A1S2VJZ3-F1
#
_cell.length_a   1.000
_cell.length_b   1.000
_cell.length_c   1.000
_cell.angle_alpha   90.00
_cell.angle_beta   90.00
_cell.angle_gamma   90.00
#
_symmetry.space_group_name_H-M   'P 1'
#
loop_
_entity.id
_entity.type
_entity.pdbx_description
1 polymer ?
#
loop_
_entity_poly.entity_id
_entity_poly.type
_entity_poly.pdbx_seq_one_letter_code
_entity_poly.pdbx_strand_id
1 'polypeptide(L)'
;MTNRIIARFSGSITLAGLSILFLLSASSLFGQVTNRSVQDSIVFVCEPCNLPCDTIQHASPGICEVCGMQLFATYAGLKPKHGTISRKFDKTVAVLLFPGVEVIDFAGPYEVFETAGAKIFTVAETTGILKAGKALQVKPDYTFADMPEADIILVPGGTVDRSDPKILNWLKAQDKQAEKIVSVCNGAFFLSGAGLLDGLSATTTFPLVAALQSISPKTKVVNDQRYVNNGHIITSAGLSAGIDAALFVVSEYIGVVGARQIAMTLEYNWNDGNGYVRGQLADKHLARSMDIFSPFAPELRTYTGDRNQWQAGLDIETPLTAAQLTGLIDAQFAQVNQWKRADSTPGSSRWTFKNGAESWNALATIETKTGNTRYVTLKVWR
;
A
#
# COMPACT_ATOMS: atom_id res chain seq x y z
N MET A 1 -71.53 -36.06 39.94
CA MET A 1 -71.23 -36.88 41.14
C MET A 1 -70.26 -36.06 41.97
N THR A 2 -70.80 -35.28 42.92
CA THR A 2 -70.66 -35.45 44.39
C THR A 2 -69.22 -35.20 44.87
N ASN A 3 -68.91 -34.36 45.85
CA ASN A 3 -69.71 -33.63 46.83
C ASN A 3 -68.83 -32.51 47.44
N ARG A 4 -69.47 -31.40 47.83
CA ARG A 4 -68.92 -30.41 48.76
C ARG A 4 -68.99 -30.98 50.18
N ILE A 5 -67.96 -30.76 51.01
CA ILE A 5 -68.10 -30.68 52.47
C ILE A 5 -67.26 -29.50 52.98
N ILE A 6 -67.94 -28.64 53.74
CA ILE A 6 -67.42 -27.47 54.45
C ILE A 6 -67.14 -27.92 55.89
N ALA A 7 -66.01 -27.53 56.47
CA ALA A 7 -65.84 -27.44 57.91
C ALA A 7 -65.07 -26.16 58.27
N ARG A 8 -65.74 -25.29 59.03
CA ARG A 8 -65.17 -24.12 59.71
C ARG A 8 -64.55 -24.59 61.02
N PHE A 9 -63.38 -24.08 61.37
CA PHE A 9 -62.99 -23.88 62.77
C PHE A 9 -62.31 -22.51 62.94
N SER A 10 -62.75 -21.84 63.99
CA SER A 10 -62.42 -20.51 64.49
C SER A 10 -61.10 -20.47 65.25
N GLY A 11 -60.34 -19.39 65.08
CA GLY A 11 -59.21 -19.06 65.95
C GLY A 11 -58.68 -17.67 65.63
N SER A 12 -59.05 -16.68 66.44
CA SER A 12 -58.61 -15.29 66.35
C SER A 12 -57.32 -15.10 67.15
N ILE A 13 -56.24 -14.60 66.54
CA ILE A 13 -55.23 -13.77 67.21
C ILE A 13 -54.83 -12.64 66.26
N THR A 14 -55.07 -11.43 66.72
CA THR A 14 -54.73 -10.11 66.18
C THR A 14 -53.22 -9.88 66.19
N LEU A 15 -52.65 -9.32 65.11
CA LEU A 15 -51.66 -8.24 65.22
C LEU A 15 -51.49 -7.51 63.87
N ALA A 16 -51.69 -6.19 63.92
CA ALA A 16 -51.14 -5.12 63.08
C ALA A 16 -51.14 -5.29 61.55
N GLY A 17 -52.02 -4.53 60.88
CA GLY A 17 -51.97 -4.35 59.43
C GLY A 17 -50.84 -3.42 58.97
N LEU A 18 -50.43 -3.57 57.71
CA LEU A 18 -50.70 -2.57 56.68
C LEU A 18 -50.35 -3.14 55.29
N SER A 19 -51.37 -3.18 54.44
CA SER A 19 -51.39 -2.88 53.00
C SER A 19 -50.43 -3.60 52.02
N ILE A 20 -51.09 -4.47 51.25
CA ILE A 20 -50.75 -5.05 49.95
C ILE A 20 -50.39 -3.97 48.90
N LEU A 21 -49.33 -4.20 48.11
CA LEU A 21 -49.38 -4.04 46.65
C LEU A 21 -48.19 -4.71 45.94
N PHE A 22 -48.53 -5.71 45.14
CA PHE A 22 -47.69 -6.38 44.14
C PHE A 22 -47.28 -5.37 43.05
N LEU A 23 -45.99 -5.26 42.77
CA LEU A 23 -45.47 -4.75 41.49
C LEU A 23 -44.42 -5.73 40.98
N LEU A 24 -44.77 -6.45 39.91
CA LEU A 24 -43.86 -7.22 39.08
C LEU A 24 -42.82 -6.27 38.45
N SER A 25 -41.56 -6.38 38.84
CA SER A 25 -40.45 -5.84 38.05
C SER A 25 -39.89 -6.94 37.15
N ALA A 26 -40.32 -6.93 35.89
CA ALA A 26 -39.62 -7.60 34.81
C ALA A 26 -38.24 -6.94 34.66
N SER A 27 -37.23 -7.56 35.25
CA SER A 27 -35.84 -7.17 35.08
C SER A 27 -35.38 -7.69 33.73
N SER A 28 -35.49 -6.86 32.70
CA SER A 28 -34.88 -7.07 31.40
C SER A 28 -33.37 -7.25 31.58
N LEU A 29 -32.88 -8.46 31.28
CA LEU A 29 -31.47 -8.75 31.02
C LEU A 29 -31.04 -8.04 29.72
N PHE A 30 -30.98 -6.72 29.75
CA PHE A 30 -30.06 -6.00 28.88
C PHE A 30 -28.68 -6.11 29.52
N GLY A 31 -27.97 -7.19 29.19
CA GLY A 31 -26.53 -7.22 29.36
C GLY A 31 -25.96 -6.04 28.60
N GLN A 32 -25.61 -4.98 29.32
CA GLN A 32 -24.82 -3.89 28.81
C GLN A 32 -23.56 -4.53 28.21
N VAL A 33 -23.45 -4.50 26.88
CA VAL A 33 -22.14 -4.53 26.24
C VAL A 33 -21.47 -3.26 26.73
N THR A 34 -20.77 -3.36 27.86
CA THR A 34 -19.86 -2.32 28.30
C THR A 34 -18.86 -2.21 27.17
N ASN A 35 -19.02 -1.18 26.35
CA ASN A 35 -17.98 -0.70 25.46
C ASN A 35 -16.81 -0.40 26.39
N ARG A 36 -15.88 -1.36 26.55
CA ARG A 36 -14.66 -1.16 27.32
C ARG A 36 -13.93 -0.06 26.57
N SER A 37 -14.08 1.16 27.05
CA SER A 37 -13.22 2.28 26.71
C SER A 37 -11.80 1.77 26.78
N VAL A 38 -11.14 1.68 25.62
CA VAL A 38 -9.69 1.49 25.54
C VAL A 38 -9.10 2.48 26.53
N GLN A 39 -8.37 1.97 27.52
CA GLN A 39 -7.84 2.77 28.62
C GLN A 39 -6.92 3.85 28.02
N ASP A 40 -7.39 5.11 28.02
CA ASP A 40 -7.03 6.19 27.09
C ASP A 40 -5.61 6.80 27.26
N SER A 41 -4.60 6.05 27.69
CA SER A 41 -3.23 6.57 27.75
C SER A 41 -2.50 6.33 26.43
N ILE A 42 -2.02 7.41 25.82
CA ILE A 42 -1.05 7.34 24.73
C ILE A 42 0.28 6.83 25.31
N VAL A 43 0.81 5.79 24.71
CA VAL A 43 2.13 5.19 24.99
C VAL A 43 2.99 5.28 23.74
N PHE A 44 4.30 5.09 23.89
CA PHE A 44 5.24 5.13 22.77
C PHE A 44 5.88 3.75 22.58
N VAL A 45 5.95 3.27 21.35
CA VAL A 45 6.43 1.92 21.00
C VAL A 45 7.40 1.98 19.83
N CYS A 46 8.24 0.96 19.67
CA CYS A 46 9.12 0.84 18.50
C CYS A 46 8.31 0.25 17.33
N GLU A 47 8.55 0.73 16.10
CA GLU A 47 8.01 0.09 14.89
C GLU A 47 8.48 -1.37 14.86
N PRO A 48 7.65 -2.33 14.45
CA PRO A 48 8.08 -3.73 14.41
C PRO A 48 9.39 -3.85 13.64
N CYS A 49 10.49 -4.10 14.34
CA CYS A 49 11.82 -4.27 13.75
C CYS A 49 12.34 -5.67 13.96
N ASN A 50 11.48 -6.55 14.47
CA ASN A 50 11.78 -7.93 14.79
C ASN A 50 12.91 -8.07 15.82
N LEU A 51 13.03 -7.08 16.71
CA LEU A 51 13.94 -7.05 17.85
C LEU A 51 13.14 -7.13 19.16
N PRO A 52 13.77 -7.44 20.31
CA PRO A 52 13.07 -7.55 21.59
C PRO A 52 12.26 -6.30 21.99
N CYS A 53 12.63 -5.13 21.46
CA CYS A 53 11.93 -3.87 21.71
C CYS A 53 10.51 -3.78 21.13
N ASP A 54 10.12 -4.68 20.23
CA ASP A 54 8.77 -4.70 19.65
C ASP A 54 7.65 -4.91 20.70
N THR A 55 8.02 -5.42 21.90
CA THR A 55 7.10 -5.63 23.02
C THR A 55 7.20 -4.57 24.12
N ILE A 56 8.12 -3.62 23.98
CA ILE A 56 8.39 -2.61 25.00
C ILE A 56 7.52 -1.37 24.75
N GLN A 57 6.85 -0.91 25.81
CA GLN A 57 6.15 0.37 25.83
C GLN A 57 6.94 1.38 26.65
N HIS A 58 6.99 2.59 26.14
CA HIS A 58 7.66 3.74 26.74
C HIS A 58 6.61 4.77 27.15
N ALA A 59 6.82 5.42 28.29
CA ALA A 59 5.92 6.47 28.79
C ALA A 59 6.19 7.84 28.14
N SER A 60 7.32 7.99 27.45
CA SER A 60 7.77 9.23 26.85
C SER A 60 8.22 9.02 25.40
N PRO A 61 8.12 10.06 24.54
CA PRO A 61 8.69 10.02 23.21
C PRO A 61 10.22 9.94 23.27
N GLY A 62 10.84 9.49 22.19
CA GLY A 62 12.29 9.44 22.10
C GLY A 62 12.80 8.42 21.09
N ILE A 63 14.08 8.06 21.24
CA ILE A 63 14.72 7.02 20.46
C ILE A 63 14.68 5.71 21.26
N CYS A 64 14.30 4.62 20.60
CA CYS A 64 14.31 3.27 21.15
C CYS A 64 15.76 2.88 21.47
N GLU A 65 16.08 2.65 22.75
CA GLU A 65 17.46 2.37 23.20
C GLU A 65 18.04 1.05 22.64
N VAL A 66 17.18 0.16 22.15
CA VAL A 66 17.57 -1.14 21.57
C VAL A 66 17.90 -1.03 20.09
N CYS A 67 16.99 -0.48 19.28
CA CYS A 67 17.13 -0.47 17.82
C CYS A 67 17.58 0.89 17.25
N GLY A 68 17.63 1.94 18.06
CA GLY A 68 18.00 3.29 17.62
C GLY A 68 16.94 3.98 16.75
N MET A 69 15.76 3.38 16.56
CA MET A 69 14.67 4.00 15.79
C MET A 69 13.86 4.97 16.64
N GLN A 70 13.25 5.95 15.98
CA GLN A 70 12.29 6.87 16.59
C GLN A 70 11.07 6.08 17.10
N LEU A 71 10.69 6.28 18.37
CA LEU A 71 9.46 5.76 18.93
C LEU A 71 8.25 6.45 18.29
N PHE A 72 7.13 5.75 18.19
CA PHE A 72 5.87 6.32 17.71
C PHE A 72 4.75 6.14 18.74
N ALA A 73 3.80 7.07 18.74
CA ALA A 73 2.68 7.07 19.66
C ALA A 73 1.62 6.04 19.25
N THR A 74 1.03 5.36 20.23
CA THR A 74 -0.14 4.51 20.06
C THR A 74 -0.99 4.52 21.34
N TYR A 75 -2.22 4.01 21.30
CA TYR A 75 -3.02 3.84 22.52
C TYR A 75 -2.67 2.53 23.21
N ALA A 76 -2.57 2.55 24.55
CA ALA A 76 -2.35 1.35 25.34
C ALA A 76 -3.36 0.25 24.98
N GLY A 77 -2.86 -0.96 24.71
CA GLY A 77 -3.66 -2.12 24.30
C GLY A 77 -3.82 -2.29 22.78
N LEU A 78 -3.42 -1.31 21.96
CA LEU A 78 -3.25 -1.51 20.52
C LEU A 78 -1.91 -2.19 20.24
N LYS A 79 -1.94 -3.29 19.46
CA LYS A 79 -0.70 -3.96 19.04
C LYS A 79 -0.07 -3.17 17.89
N PRO A 80 1.21 -2.77 18.00
CA PRO A 80 1.92 -2.12 16.91
C PRO A 80 2.01 -3.04 15.70
N LYS A 81 1.82 -2.47 14.51
CA LYS A 81 1.99 -3.12 13.21
C LYS A 81 2.61 -2.11 12.24
N HIS A 82 3.33 -2.58 11.24
CA HIS A 82 3.67 -1.72 10.11
C HIS A 82 2.39 -1.18 9.49
N GLY A 83 2.35 0.12 9.24
CA GLY A 83 1.27 0.73 8.47
C GLY A 83 1.29 0.16 7.06
N THR A 84 0.32 -0.68 6.71
CA THR A 84 0.13 -1.13 5.32
C THR A 84 -0.97 -0.31 4.67
N ILE A 85 -0.74 0.18 3.47
CA ILE A 85 -1.77 0.86 2.68
C ILE A 85 -2.75 -0.20 2.17
N SER A 86 -4.06 0.05 2.32
CA SER A 86 -5.09 -0.96 2.06
C SER A 86 -5.27 -1.31 0.57
N ARG A 87 -4.83 -0.46 -0.36
CA ARG A 87 -4.80 -0.78 -1.79
C ARG A 87 -3.65 -1.71 -2.10
N LYS A 88 -3.93 -3.01 -2.05
CA LYS A 88 -2.98 -4.05 -2.43
C LYS A 88 -3.01 -4.24 -3.94
N PHE A 89 -1.84 -4.18 -4.57
CA PHE A 89 -1.65 -4.68 -5.92
C PHE A 89 -1.59 -6.22 -5.84
N ASP A 90 -2.76 -6.85 -5.65
CA ASP A 90 -2.90 -8.32 -5.51
C ASP A 90 -2.83 -8.98 -6.89
N LYS A 91 -1.63 -8.96 -7.46
CA LYS A 91 -1.32 -9.51 -8.78
C LYS A 91 -0.12 -10.45 -8.69
N THR A 92 -0.14 -11.48 -9.51
CA THR A 92 0.96 -12.41 -9.67
C THR A 92 1.76 -12.05 -10.92
N VAL A 93 3.07 -11.84 -10.76
CA VAL A 93 3.97 -11.41 -11.84
C VAL A 93 4.98 -12.52 -12.13
N ALA A 94 4.99 -13.01 -13.37
CA ALA A 94 6.01 -13.90 -13.89
C ALA A 94 7.08 -13.09 -14.62
N VAL A 95 8.34 -13.21 -14.17
CA VAL A 95 9.49 -12.51 -14.73
C VAL A 95 10.31 -13.45 -15.60
N LEU A 96 10.31 -13.23 -16.92
CA LEU A 96 11.11 -14.04 -17.84
C LEU A 96 12.61 -13.79 -17.61
N LEU A 97 13.37 -14.85 -17.39
CA LEU A 97 14.83 -14.85 -17.37
C LEU A 97 15.38 -15.73 -18.50
N PHE A 98 16.52 -15.34 -19.04
CA PHE A 98 17.25 -16.07 -20.08
C PHE A 98 18.75 -15.74 -20.03
N PRO A 99 19.64 -16.57 -20.60
CA PRO A 99 21.07 -16.25 -20.68
C PRO A 99 21.31 -14.88 -21.32
N GLY A 100 22.01 -14.00 -20.60
CA GLY A 100 22.31 -12.64 -21.05
C GLY A 100 21.15 -11.67 -20.93
N VAL A 101 20.13 -11.96 -20.11
CA VAL A 101 19.08 -11.00 -19.72
C VAL A 101 19.71 -9.75 -19.09
N GLU A 102 19.23 -8.56 -19.45
CA GLU A 102 19.72 -7.29 -18.91
C GLU A 102 19.21 -7.08 -17.48
N VAL A 103 20.11 -6.75 -16.56
CA VAL A 103 19.80 -6.81 -15.11
C VAL A 103 18.70 -5.83 -14.73
N ILE A 104 18.85 -4.57 -15.14
CA ILE A 104 17.90 -3.52 -14.77
C ILE A 104 16.53 -3.69 -15.45
N ASP A 105 16.49 -4.38 -16.59
CA ASP A 105 15.24 -4.58 -17.35
C ASP A 105 14.27 -5.49 -16.60
N PHE A 106 14.76 -6.43 -15.79
CA PHE A 106 13.91 -7.21 -14.89
C PHE A 106 13.91 -6.64 -13.47
N ALA A 107 15.07 -6.27 -12.92
CA ALA A 107 15.19 -5.89 -11.51
C ALA A 107 14.45 -4.59 -11.18
N GLY A 108 14.45 -3.61 -12.10
CA GLY A 108 13.72 -2.34 -11.89
C GLY A 108 12.20 -2.55 -11.78
N PRO A 109 11.55 -3.16 -12.79
CA PRO A 109 10.13 -3.50 -12.70
C PRO A 109 9.80 -4.49 -11.57
N TYR A 110 10.68 -5.45 -11.30
CA TYR A 110 10.53 -6.40 -10.18
C TYR A 110 10.35 -5.65 -8.87
N GLU A 111 11.26 -4.73 -8.56
CA GLU A 111 11.23 -3.92 -7.34
C GLU A 111 9.94 -3.08 -7.23
N VAL A 112 9.47 -2.53 -8.35
CA VAL A 112 8.19 -1.80 -8.43
C VAL A 112 7.01 -2.69 -8.07
N PHE A 113 6.89 -3.86 -8.69
CA PHE A 113 5.79 -4.77 -8.44
C PHE A 113 5.85 -5.36 -7.02
N GLU A 114 7.05 -5.66 -6.50
CA GLU A 114 7.24 -6.22 -5.17
C GLU A 114 6.80 -5.20 -4.12
N THR A 115 7.24 -3.95 -4.27
CA THR A 115 6.84 -2.84 -3.40
C THR A 115 5.35 -2.54 -3.48
N ALA A 116 4.73 -2.76 -4.65
CA ALA A 116 3.28 -2.65 -4.80
C ALA A 116 2.50 -3.78 -4.08
N GLY A 117 3.19 -4.87 -3.71
CA GLY A 117 2.61 -6.01 -3.02
C GLY A 117 2.27 -7.20 -3.92
N ALA A 118 2.84 -7.28 -5.12
CA ALA A 118 2.67 -8.41 -6.02
C ALA A 118 3.25 -9.71 -5.45
N LYS A 119 2.68 -10.86 -5.84
CA LYS A 119 3.36 -12.15 -5.74
C LYS A 119 4.26 -12.29 -6.96
N ILE A 120 5.57 -12.37 -6.78
CA ILE A 120 6.51 -12.41 -7.92
C ILE A 120 7.26 -13.72 -7.93
N PHE A 121 7.46 -14.26 -9.12
CA PHE A 121 8.40 -15.36 -9.36
C PHE A 121 9.12 -15.18 -10.70
N THR A 122 10.26 -15.83 -10.81
CA THR A 122 11.07 -15.84 -12.03
C THR A 122 10.88 -17.14 -12.80
N VAL A 123 10.88 -17.05 -14.13
CA VAL A 123 10.66 -18.18 -15.02
C VAL A 123 11.67 -18.19 -16.15
N ALA A 124 12.21 -19.36 -16.49
CA ALA A 124 13.13 -19.53 -17.61
C ALA A 124 12.91 -20.87 -18.33
N GLU A 125 13.73 -21.19 -19.31
CA GLU A 125 13.71 -22.52 -19.92
C GLU A 125 14.09 -23.62 -18.91
N THR A 126 15.06 -23.34 -18.04
CA THR A 126 15.54 -24.25 -16.99
C THR A 126 15.80 -23.48 -15.69
N THR A 127 15.79 -24.17 -14.54
CA THR A 127 16.12 -23.58 -13.22
C THR A 127 17.63 -23.55 -12.93
N GLY A 128 18.47 -23.81 -13.94
CA GLY A 128 19.92 -23.66 -13.84
C GLY A 128 20.33 -22.21 -13.63
N ILE A 129 21.51 -21.99 -13.05
CA ILE A 129 22.05 -20.64 -12.86
C ILE A 129 22.29 -20.00 -14.23
N LEU A 130 21.69 -18.82 -14.43
CA LEU A 130 21.85 -17.99 -15.62
C LEU A 130 22.81 -16.84 -15.33
N LYS A 131 23.53 -16.40 -16.36
CA LYS A 131 24.31 -15.16 -16.32
C LYS A 131 23.45 -14.02 -16.85
N ALA A 132 23.15 -13.04 -16.02
CA ALA A 132 22.54 -11.77 -16.40
C ALA A 132 23.61 -10.69 -16.64
N GLY A 133 23.35 -9.82 -17.62
CA GLY A 133 24.29 -8.81 -18.10
C GLY A 133 25.66 -9.43 -18.40
N LYS A 134 26.70 -8.92 -17.73
CA LYS A 134 28.09 -9.41 -17.94
C LYS A 134 28.46 -10.62 -17.07
N ALA A 135 27.97 -10.71 -15.83
CA ALA A 135 28.46 -11.71 -14.88
C ALA A 135 27.52 -12.02 -13.70
N LEU A 136 26.43 -11.27 -13.51
CA LEU A 136 25.55 -11.51 -12.37
C LEU A 136 24.90 -12.89 -12.50
N GLN A 137 24.95 -13.69 -11.45
CA GLN A 137 24.31 -15.00 -11.44
C GLN A 137 22.92 -14.91 -10.83
N VAL A 138 21.92 -15.39 -11.56
CA VAL A 138 20.52 -15.46 -11.13
C VAL A 138 20.00 -16.87 -11.35
N LYS A 139 19.23 -17.38 -10.39
CA LYS A 139 18.62 -18.70 -10.44
C LYS A 139 17.11 -18.51 -10.61
N PRO A 140 16.51 -19.01 -11.72
CA PRO A 140 15.07 -18.98 -11.89
C PRO A 140 14.34 -19.87 -10.88
N ASP A 141 13.15 -19.46 -10.47
CA ASP A 141 12.29 -20.22 -9.56
C ASP A 141 11.62 -21.40 -10.29
N TYR A 142 11.11 -21.14 -11.50
CA TYR A 142 10.35 -22.09 -12.30
C TYR A 142 10.87 -22.20 -13.73
N THR A 143 10.51 -23.29 -14.39
CA THR A 143 10.60 -23.47 -15.83
C THR A 143 9.31 -23.01 -16.52
N PHE A 144 9.33 -22.89 -17.86
CA PHE A 144 8.12 -22.65 -18.65
C PHE A 144 7.01 -23.70 -18.45
N ALA A 145 7.35 -24.91 -18.00
CA ALA A 145 6.42 -26.04 -17.91
C ALA A 145 5.78 -26.20 -16.52
N ASP A 146 6.35 -25.63 -15.46
CA ASP A 146 5.94 -25.84 -14.07
C ASP A 146 5.68 -24.54 -13.30
N MET A 147 5.70 -23.38 -13.98
CA MET A 147 5.34 -22.11 -13.35
C MET A 147 3.84 -22.06 -12.97
N PRO A 148 3.49 -21.36 -11.87
CA PRO A 148 2.10 -21.03 -11.56
C PRO A 148 1.46 -20.10 -12.62
N GLU A 149 0.14 -19.96 -12.58
CA GLU A 149 -0.55 -18.90 -13.34
C GLU A 149 -0.10 -17.50 -12.89
N ALA A 150 -0.01 -16.57 -13.84
CA ALA A 150 0.38 -15.19 -13.58
C ALA A 150 -0.56 -14.21 -14.28
N ASP A 151 -0.89 -13.13 -13.60
CA ASP A 151 -1.68 -12.03 -14.14
C ASP A 151 -0.86 -11.16 -15.09
N ILE A 152 0.44 -11.03 -14.82
CA ILE A 152 1.34 -10.12 -15.55
C ILE A 152 2.60 -10.89 -15.96
N ILE A 153 2.98 -10.77 -17.23
CA ILE A 153 4.25 -11.26 -17.74
C ILE A 153 5.21 -10.11 -17.97
N LEU A 154 6.37 -10.15 -17.34
CA LEU A 154 7.46 -9.21 -17.58
C LEU A 154 8.49 -9.84 -18.54
N VAL A 155 8.74 -9.17 -19.67
CA VAL A 155 9.63 -9.59 -20.75
C VAL A 155 10.80 -8.61 -20.87
N PRO A 156 11.91 -8.86 -20.16
CA PRO A 156 13.08 -7.99 -20.20
C PRO A 156 13.86 -8.09 -21.52
N GLY A 157 14.78 -7.16 -21.73
CA GLY A 157 15.76 -7.20 -22.81
C GLY A 157 17.05 -7.94 -22.44
N GLY A 158 18.08 -7.77 -23.27
CA GLY A 158 19.37 -8.44 -23.15
C GLY A 158 19.78 -9.14 -24.45
N THR A 159 20.33 -10.35 -24.35
CA THR A 159 20.71 -11.20 -25.50
C THR A 159 19.47 -11.85 -26.13
N VAL A 160 18.62 -11.04 -26.74
CA VAL A 160 17.33 -11.46 -27.30
C VAL A 160 17.51 -12.13 -28.66
N ASP A 161 17.09 -13.39 -28.77
CA ASP A 161 16.91 -14.10 -30.04
C ASP A 161 15.43 -14.10 -30.44
N ARG A 162 15.06 -13.20 -31.35
CA ARG A 162 13.69 -13.09 -31.86
C ARG A 162 13.16 -14.39 -32.50
N SER A 163 14.01 -15.36 -32.83
CA SER A 163 13.63 -16.62 -33.45
C SER A 163 13.52 -17.80 -32.50
N ASP A 164 13.81 -17.63 -31.19
CA ASP A 164 13.79 -18.73 -30.22
C ASP A 164 12.39 -19.35 -30.06
N PRO A 165 12.15 -20.54 -30.61
CA PRO A 165 10.81 -21.12 -30.61
C PRO A 165 10.29 -21.43 -29.20
N LYS A 166 11.16 -21.63 -28.20
CA LYS A 166 10.74 -21.96 -26.84
C LYS A 166 10.13 -20.73 -26.17
N ILE A 167 10.83 -19.60 -26.21
CA ILE A 167 10.33 -18.33 -25.66
C ILE A 167 9.12 -17.86 -26.46
N LEU A 168 9.16 -17.92 -27.80
CA LEU A 168 8.04 -17.47 -28.63
C LEU A 168 6.76 -18.28 -28.39
N ASN A 169 6.85 -19.60 -28.27
CA ASN A 169 5.70 -20.44 -27.99
C ASN A 169 5.18 -20.24 -26.57
N TRP A 170 6.08 -20.08 -25.60
CA TRP A 170 5.71 -19.75 -24.24
C TRP A 170 4.98 -18.41 -24.16
N LEU A 171 5.48 -17.35 -24.80
CA LEU A 171 4.81 -16.05 -24.86
C LEU A 171 3.42 -16.13 -25.50
N LYS A 172 3.25 -16.88 -26.59
CA LYS A 172 1.93 -17.11 -27.20
C LYS A 172 0.96 -17.88 -26.30
N ALA A 173 1.48 -18.71 -25.39
CA ALA A 173 0.64 -19.38 -24.40
C ALA A 173 0.23 -18.40 -23.29
N GLN A 174 1.16 -17.56 -22.84
CA GLN A 174 0.88 -16.56 -21.80
C GLN A 174 -0.02 -15.42 -22.26
N ASP A 175 0.08 -14.99 -23.53
CA ASP A 175 -0.80 -13.98 -24.16
C ASP A 175 -2.29 -14.34 -24.04
N LYS A 176 -2.62 -15.63 -23.95
CA LYS A 176 -4.00 -16.11 -23.80
C LYS A 176 -4.50 -16.12 -22.36
N GLN A 177 -3.60 -16.02 -21.37
CA GLN A 177 -3.89 -16.26 -19.95
C GLN A 177 -3.65 -15.02 -19.10
N ALA A 178 -2.55 -14.31 -19.34
CA ALA A 178 -2.19 -13.12 -18.59
C ALA A 178 -3.14 -11.97 -18.91
N GLU A 179 -3.34 -11.08 -17.94
CA GLU A 179 -4.05 -9.82 -18.17
C GLU A 179 -3.16 -8.81 -18.91
N LYS A 180 -1.84 -8.84 -18.61
CA LYS A 180 -0.86 -7.89 -19.15
C LYS A 180 0.43 -8.58 -19.56
N ILE A 181 1.01 -8.14 -20.68
CA ILE A 181 2.40 -8.42 -21.04
C ILE A 181 3.15 -7.10 -21.11
N VAL A 182 4.22 -6.98 -20.33
CA VAL A 182 5.07 -5.79 -20.25
C VAL A 182 6.45 -6.14 -20.75
N SER A 183 6.90 -5.53 -21.83
CA SER A 183 8.28 -5.69 -22.31
C SER A 183 9.13 -4.46 -22.03
N VAL A 184 10.41 -4.70 -21.78
CA VAL A 184 11.41 -3.66 -21.54
C VAL A 184 12.52 -3.74 -22.58
N CYS A 185 13.06 -2.58 -23.00
CA CYS A 185 14.22 -2.50 -23.89
C CYS A 185 13.99 -3.28 -25.19
N ASN A 186 14.91 -4.18 -25.57
CA ASN A 186 14.77 -5.05 -26.74
C ASN A 186 13.97 -6.33 -26.47
N GLY A 187 13.35 -6.50 -25.30
CA GLY A 187 12.37 -7.57 -25.05
C GLY A 187 11.17 -7.51 -26.01
N ALA A 188 10.87 -6.32 -26.55
CA ALA A 188 9.88 -6.13 -27.64
C ALA A 188 10.18 -6.98 -28.89
N PHE A 189 11.43 -7.39 -29.12
CA PHE A 189 11.79 -8.26 -30.24
C PHE A 189 11.24 -9.67 -30.06
N PHE A 190 11.18 -10.22 -28.84
CA PHE A 190 10.49 -11.48 -28.58
C PHE A 190 8.99 -11.36 -28.86
N LEU A 191 8.35 -10.29 -28.37
CA LEU A 191 6.92 -10.04 -28.65
C LEU A 191 6.65 -9.97 -30.15
N SER A 192 7.53 -9.30 -30.89
CA SER A 192 7.39 -9.24 -32.33
C SER A 192 7.66 -10.56 -33.05
N GLY A 193 8.62 -11.38 -32.57
CA GLY A 193 8.85 -12.73 -33.09
C GLY A 193 7.64 -13.63 -32.87
N ALA A 194 6.94 -13.44 -31.75
CA ALA A 194 5.71 -14.13 -31.43
C ALA A 194 4.50 -13.63 -32.23
N GLY A 195 4.64 -12.53 -32.97
CA GLY A 195 3.54 -11.89 -33.73
C GLY A 195 2.59 -11.07 -32.86
N LEU A 196 2.93 -10.83 -31.59
CA LEU A 196 2.06 -10.17 -30.62
C LEU A 196 1.99 -8.64 -30.81
N LEU A 197 2.87 -8.07 -31.63
CA LEU A 197 2.88 -6.63 -31.92
C LEU A 197 2.18 -6.26 -33.24
N ASP A 198 1.63 -7.22 -33.99
CA ASP A 198 0.95 -6.97 -35.26
C ASP A 198 -0.27 -6.05 -35.05
N GLY A 199 -0.30 -4.89 -35.72
CA GLY A 199 -1.39 -3.91 -35.61
C GLY A 199 -1.32 -3.00 -34.37
N LEU A 200 -0.32 -3.17 -33.50
CA LEU A 200 -0.14 -2.38 -32.28
C LEU A 200 0.87 -1.25 -32.47
N SER A 201 0.88 -0.30 -31.53
CA SER A 201 1.99 0.64 -31.38
C SER A 201 3.01 0.08 -30.40
N ALA A 202 4.31 0.24 -30.66
CA ALA A 202 5.34 -0.26 -29.77
C ALA A 202 6.57 0.66 -29.74
N THR A 203 7.36 0.56 -28.68
CA THR A 203 8.69 1.16 -28.60
C THR A 203 9.72 0.13 -28.13
N THR A 204 11.00 0.51 -28.17
CA THR A 204 12.13 -0.30 -27.73
C THR A 204 13.30 0.62 -27.37
N THR A 205 14.45 0.06 -26.97
CA THR A 205 15.64 0.86 -26.69
C THR A 205 16.10 1.66 -27.90
N PHE A 206 16.53 2.90 -27.67
CA PHE A 206 16.77 3.89 -28.73
C PHE A 206 17.65 3.38 -29.88
N PRO A 207 18.79 2.69 -29.64
CA PRO A 207 19.63 2.20 -30.74
C PRO A 207 18.95 1.16 -31.65
N LEU A 208 17.86 0.53 -31.19
CA LEU A 208 17.21 -0.60 -31.87
C LEU A 208 15.82 -0.26 -32.43
N VAL A 209 15.36 0.98 -32.32
CA VAL A 209 14.07 1.44 -32.86
C VAL A 209 13.98 1.16 -34.37
N ALA A 210 14.97 1.61 -35.15
CA ALA A 210 14.97 1.44 -36.60
C ALA A 210 15.00 -0.05 -37.00
N ALA A 211 15.74 -0.86 -36.24
CA ALA A 211 15.77 -2.30 -36.43
C ALA A 211 14.38 -2.90 -36.22
N LEU A 212 13.74 -2.63 -35.07
CA LEU A 212 12.38 -3.12 -34.77
C LEU A 212 11.39 -2.71 -35.86
N GLN A 213 11.42 -1.46 -36.32
CA GLN A 213 10.53 -0.98 -37.39
C GLN A 213 10.71 -1.76 -38.69
N SER A 214 11.94 -2.13 -39.04
CA SER A 214 12.25 -2.91 -40.25
C SER A 214 11.75 -4.35 -40.17
N ILE A 215 11.89 -5.00 -39.01
CA ILE A 215 11.52 -6.41 -38.83
C ILE A 215 10.06 -6.62 -38.38
N SER A 216 9.36 -5.54 -38.04
CA SER A 216 7.97 -5.54 -37.56
C SER A 216 7.12 -4.56 -38.37
N PRO A 217 6.98 -4.76 -39.70
CA PRO A 217 6.34 -3.78 -40.59
C PRO A 217 4.85 -3.55 -40.31
N LYS A 218 4.19 -4.48 -39.59
CA LYS A 218 2.79 -4.35 -39.17
C LYS A 218 2.64 -3.64 -37.82
N THR A 219 3.74 -3.32 -37.14
CA THR A 219 3.77 -2.59 -35.87
C THR A 219 4.08 -1.13 -36.14
N LYS A 220 3.32 -0.22 -35.53
CA LYS A 220 3.64 1.20 -35.53
C LYS A 220 4.72 1.48 -34.48
N VAL A 221 5.99 1.50 -34.88
CA VAL A 221 7.09 1.74 -33.94
C VAL A 221 7.24 3.24 -33.69
N VAL A 222 7.27 3.63 -32.42
CA VAL A 222 7.44 5.02 -31.98
C VAL A 222 8.71 5.16 -31.13
N ASN A 223 9.28 6.37 -31.09
CA ASN A 223 10.58 6.65 -30.46
C ASN A 223 10.60 7.88 -29.55
N ASP A 224 9.44 8.49 -29.34
CA ASP A 224 9.21 9.70 -28.56
C ASP A 224 8.53 9.40 -27.20
N GLN A 225 8.36 8.12 -26.86
CA GLN A 225 7.65 7.65 -25.67
C GLN A 225 8.55 6.75 -24.82
N ARG A 226 8.52 6.91 -23.50
CA ARG A 226 9.23 5.99 -22.57
C ARG A 226 8.56 4.63 -22.50
N TYR A 227 7.25 4.59 -22.63
CA TYR A 227 6.48 3.36 -22.78
C TYR A 227 5.23 3.63 -23.62
N VAL A 228 4.72 2.57 -24.23
CA VAL A 228 3.52 2.58 -25.08
C VAL A 228 2.55 1.56 -24.52
N ASN A 229 1.33 2.00 -24.23
CA ASN A 229 0.25 1.17 -23.72
C ASN A 229 -0.74 0.81 -24.85
N ASN A 230 -1.00 -0.48 -25.05
CA ASN A 230 -2.05 -0.99 -25.94
C ASN A 230 -3.15 -1.75 -25.17
N GLY A 231 -3.33 -1.47 -23.89
CA GLY A 231 -4.21 -2.22 -23.00
C GLY A 231 -3.52 -3.50 -22.54
N HIS A 232 -3.60 -4.58 -23.32
CA HIS A 232 -3.03 -5.88 -22.95
C HIS A 232 -1.50 -5.91 -23.03
N ILE A 233 -0.91 -5.26 -24.05
CA ILE A 233 0.54 -5.23 -24.27
C ILE A 233 1.10 -3.84 -24.03
N ILE A 234 2.10 -3.77 -23.15
CA ILE A 234 2.89 -2.59 -22.85
C ILE A 234 4.33 -2.84 -23.31
N THR A 235 4.90 -1.88 -24.01
CA THR A 235 6.32 -1.91 -24.39
C THR A 235 7.01 -0.67 -23.86
N SER A 236 8.21 -0.80 -23.32
CA SER A 236 9.01 0.33 -22.85
C SER A 236 10.29 0.48 -23.64
N ALA A 237 10.86 1.69 -23.57
CA ALA A 237 12.21 1.95 -24.05
C ALA A 237 13.25 1.22 -23.18
N GLY A 238 14.52 1.60 -23.30
CA GLY A 238 15.62 0.90 -22.62
C GLY A 238 15.67 1.13 -21.11
N LEU A 239 16.17 0.12 -20.40
CA LEU A 239 16.66 0.21 -19.02
C LEU A 239 15.62 0.80 -18.06
N SER A 240 15.91 1.96 -17.47
CA SER A 240 15.03 2.66 -16.51
C SER A 240 13.60 2.90 -16.98
N ALA A 241 13.33 2.91 -18.30
CA ALA A 241 11.97 3.06 -18.81
C ALA A 241 11.04 1.91 -18.39
N GLY A 242 11.60 0.74 -18.06
CA GLY A 242 10.84 -0.38 -17.49
C GLY A 242 10.26 -0.05 -16.12
N ILE A 243 10.95 0.76 -15.31
CA ILE A 243 10.46 1.21 -13.99
C ILE A 243 9.20 2.05 -14.18
N ASP A 244 9.20 2.98 -15.15
CA ASP A 244 8.03 3.82 -15.43
C ASP A 244 6.87 3.02 -16.00
N ALA A 245 7.15 2.02 -16.84
CA ALA A 245 6.13 1.12 -17.38
C ALA A 245 5.49 0.28 -16.26
N ALA A 246 6.28 -0.23 -15.31
CA ALA A 246 5.77 -0.97 -14.16
C ALA A 246 4.92 -0.08 -13.25
N LEU A 247 5.37 1.15 -12.96
CA LEU A 247 4.58 2.12 -12.18
C LEU A 247 3.29 2.52 -12.88
N PHE A 248 3.33 2.67 -14.21
CA PHE A 248 2.13 2.86 -15.02
C PHE A 248 1.17 1.68 -14.87
N VAL A 249 1.64 0.44 -15.00
CA VAL A 249 0.80 -0.75 -14.81
C VAL A 249 0.21 -0.78 -13.41
N VAL A 250 1.02 -0.56 -12.36
CA VAL A 250 0.52 -0.45 -10.97
C VAL A 250 -0.58 0.61 -10.87
N SER A 251 -0.43 1.75 -11.55
CA SER A 251 -1.41 2.82 -11.55
C SER A 251 -2.75 2.44 -12.17
N GLU A 252 -2.78 1.51 -13.13
CA GLU A 252 -4.03 1.01 -13.73
C GLU A 252 -4.87 0.21 -12.72
N TYR A 253 -4.24 -0.41 -11.71
CA TYR A 253 -4.92 -1.24 -10.72
C TYR A 253 -5.22 -0.51 -9.41
N ILE A 254 -4.26 0.25 -8.86
CA ILE A 254 -4.43 0.93 -7.56
C ILE A 254 -4.57 2.45 -7.67
N GLY A 255 -4.64 2.98 -8.91
CA GLY A 255 -4.73 4.40 -9.21
C GLY A 255 -3.37 5.11 -9.14
N VAL A 256 -3.27 6.27 -9.83
CA VAL A 256 -2.04 7.09 -9.90
C VAL A 256 -1.50 7.50 -8.53
N VAL A 257 -2.38 7.75 -7.56
CA VAL A 257 -1.99 8.10 -6.19
C VAL A 257 -1.29 6.92 -5.49
N GLY A 258 -1.78 5.70 -5.69
CA GLY A 258 -1.14 4.49 -5.19
C GLY A 258 0.22 4.25 -5.84
N ALA A 259 0.29 4.36 -7.18
CA ALA A 259 1.55 4.23 -7.90
C ALA A 259 2.60 5.29 -7.52
N ARG A 260 2.19 6.54 -7.30
CA ARG A 260 3.08 7.58 -6.76
C ARG A 260 3.62 7.21 -5.38
N GLN A 261 2.81 6.60 -4.53
CA GLN A 261 3.26 6.11 -3.22
C GLN A 261 4.26 4.96 -3.33
N ILE A 262 4.11 4.08 -4.32
CA ILE A 262 5.13 3.08 -4.64
C ILE A 262 6.42 3.76 -5.10
N ALA A 263 6.34 4.69 -6.05
CA ALA A 263 7.50 5.47 -6.49
C ALA A 263 8.19 6.21 -5.32
N MET A 264 7.43 6.75 -4.37
CA MET A 264 7.97 7.36 -3.15
C MET A 264 8.72 6.40 -2.26
N THR A 265 8.18 5.20 -2.08
CA THR A 265 8.79 4.16 -1.24
C THR A 265 10.13 3.73 -1.83
N LEU A 266 10.23 3.72 -3.16
CA LEU A 266 11.44 3.45 -3.91
C LEU A 266 12.38 4.65 -4.04
N GLU A 267 12.00 5.82 -3.52
CA GLU A 267 12.67 7.10 -3.75
C GLU A 267 12.90 7.44 -5.24
N TYR A 268 12.01 6.93 -6.10
CA TYR A 268 12.09 7.08 -7.55
C TYR A 268 11.27 8.29 -8.03
N ASN A 269 11.91 9.17 -8.80
CA ASN A 269 11.26 10.34 -9.43
C ASN A 269 10.46 9.89 -10.66
N TRP A 270 9.27 9.34 -10.42
CA TRP A 270 8.35 8.97 -11.48
C TRP A 270 7.68 10.22 -12.07
N ASN A 271 7.99 10.50 -13.33
CA ASN A 271 7.38 11.61 -14.06
C ASN A 271 6.20 11.11 -14.89
N ASP A 272 5.01 11.15 -14.30
CA ASP A 272 3.73 10.84 -14.96
C ASP A 272 3.11 12.04 -15.72
N GLY A 273 3.92 13.08 -15.96
CA GLY A 273 3.47 14.38 -16.49
C GLY A 273 3.56 15.53 -15.48
N ASN A 274 4.06 15.29 -14.26
CA ASN A 274 4.37 16.30 -13.26
C ASN A 274 5.67 15.94 -12.52
N GLY A 275 6.65 16.86 -12.52
CA GLY A 275 7.99 16.65 -11.97
C GLY A 275 8.01 16.38 -10.46
N TYR A 276 7.80 15.12 -10.07
CA TYR A 276 7.69 14.65 -8.70
C TYR A 276 9.08 14.36 -8.08
N VAL A 277 9.63 15.28 -7.29
CA VAL A 277 10.90 15.03 -6.57
C VAL A 277 10.63 14.75 -5.09
N ARG A 278 10.67 13.46 -4.68
CA ARG A 278 10.39 13.01 -3.30
C ARG A 278 11.12 13.81 -2.23
N GLY A 279 12.43 14.00 -2.39
CA GLY A 279 13.27 14.74 -1.44
C GLY A 279 12.98 16.25 -1.37
N GLN A 280 12.21 16.77 -2.33
CA GLN A 280 11.84 18.18 -2.34
C GLN A 280 10.46 18.44 -1.75
N LEU A 281 9.55 17.47 -1.70
CA LEU A 281 8.19 17.68 -1.23
C LEU A 281 8.10 18.19 0.20
N ALA A 282 7.11 19.05 0.45
CA ALA A 282 6.80 19.59 1.77
C ALA A 282 6.51 18.51 2.83
N ASP A 283 5.98 17.35 2.45
CA ASP A 283 5.70 16.24 3.39
C ASP A 283 6.96 15.65 4.04
N LYS A 284 8.16 15.91 3.51
CA LYS A 284 9.42 15.53 4.16
C LYS A 284 9.55 16.09 5.58
N HIS A 285 8.82 17.16 5.88
CA HIS A 285 8.74 17.74 7.21
C HIS A 285 7.83 16.94 8.16
N LEU A 286 7.07 15.96 7.65
CA LEU A 286 6.31 14.97 8.39
C LEU A 286 6.99 13.60 8.23
N ALA A 287 8.15 13.41 8.85
CA ALA A 287 8.91 12.15 8.81
C ALA A 287 7.97 10.94 8.97
N ARG A 288 8.03 10.02 7.99
CA ARG A 288 7.14 8.85 7.90
C ARG A 288 5.67 9.20 8.09
N SER A 289 5.18 10.16 7.31
CA SER A 289 3.85 10.78 7.41
C SER A 289 2.67 9.79 7.46
N MET A 290 2.84 8.57 6.93
CA MET A 290 1.81 7.53 6.93
C MET A 290 1.80 6.69 8.22
N ASP A 291 2.91 6.59 8.94
CA ASP A 291 3.02 5.82 10.20
C ASP A 291 2.27 6.49 11.35
N ILE A 292 1.88 7.75 11.17
CA ILE A 292 1.05 8.53 12.08
C ILE A 292 -0.27 7.82 12.40
N PHE A 293 -0.72 6.94 11.52
CA PHE A 293 -1.96 6.20 11.68
C PHE A 293 -1.77 4.76 12.14
N SER A 294 -0.55 4.31 12.45
CA SER A 294 -0.31 2.96 12.97
C SER A 294 -1.07 2.71 14.29
N PRO A 295 -1.69 1.53 14.49
CA PRO A 295 -1.65 0.33 13.64
C PRO A 295 -2.77 0.25 12.60
N PHE A 296 -3.50 1.33 12.35
CA PHE A 296 -4.54 1.37 11.33
C PHE A 296 -3.92 1.43 9.94
N ALA A 297 -4.59 0.82 8.96
CA ALA A 297 -4.16 0.76 7.57
C ALA A 297 -4.87 1.86 6.78
N PRO A 298 -4.25 3.05 6.55
CA PRO A 298 -4.90 4.11 5.82
C PRO A 298 -5.03 3.77 4.33
N GLU A 299 -6.17 4.08 3.74
CA GLU A 299 -6.38 4.09 2.29
C GLU A 299 -6.17 5.49 1.73
N LEU A 300 -5.15 5.67 0.89
CA LEU A 300 -4.85 6.96 0.29
C LEU A 300 -5.86 7.30 -0.82
N ARG A 301 -6.52 8.46 -0.70
CA ARG A 301 -7.50 8.99 -1.66
C ARG A 301 -6.94 10.11 -2.51
N THR A 302 -6.20 11.02 -1.89
CA THR A 302 -5.52 12.12 -2.58
C THR A 302 -4.09 12.23 -2.07
N TYR A 303 -3.17 12.61 -2.95
CA TYR A 303 -1.78 12.89 -2.60
C TYR A 303 -1.19 13.83 -3.66
N THR A 304 -0.98 15.08 -3.27
CA THR A 304 -0.53 16.14 -4.18
C THR A 304 0.39 17.09 -3.44
N GLY A 305 1.45 17.56 -4.08
CA GLY A 305 2.32 18.54 -3.48
C GLY A 305 3.53 18.89 -4.35
N ASP A 306 4.28 19.86 -3.84
CA ASP A 306 5.55 20.34 -4.36
C ASP A 306 6.45 20.73 -3.17
N ARG A 307 7.52 21.48 -3.46
CA ARG A 307 8.49 21.97 -2.47
C ARG A 307 7.95 22.95 -1.43
N ASN A 308 6.75 23.48 -1.60
CA ASN A 308 6.17 24.54 -0.78
C ASN A 308 4.90 24.07 -0.08
N GLN A 309 4.16 23.13 -0.67
CA GLN A 309 2.92 22.62 -0.11
C GLN A 309 2.73 21.15 -0.43
N TRP A 310 2.06 20.45 0.47
CA TRP A 310 1.67 19.07 0.29
C TRP A 310 0.33 18.83 0.99
N GLN A 311 -0.47 17.95 0.41
CA GLN A 311 -1.73 17.50 0.96
C GLN A 311 -1.93 16.01 0.64
N ALA A 312 -2.39 15.27 1.65
CA ALA A 312 -2.94 13.93 1.49
C ALA A 312 -4.33 13.83 2.11
N GLY A 313 -5.18 13.03 1.49
CA GLY A 313 -6.50 12.66 2.00
C GLY A 313 -6.56 11.15 2.14
N LEU A 314 -6.95 10.64 3.30
CA LEU A 314 -6.88 9.22 3.66
C LEU A 314 -8.19 8.75 4.26
N ASP A 315 -8.69 7.59 3.87
CA ASP A 315 -9.71 6.87 4.62
C ASP A 315 -9.06 5.93 5.62
N ILE A 316 -9.51 5.95 6.86
CA ILE A 316 -8.95 5.13 7.94
C ILE A 316 -10.10 4.40 8.61
N GLU A 317 -10.07 3.07 8.55
CA GLU A 317 -10.98 2.24 9.32
C GLU A 317 -10.43 2.08 10.74
N THR A 318 -11.14 2.62 11.73
CA THR A 318 -10.64 2.67 13.11
C THR A 318 -11.78 2.71 14.13
N PRO A 319 -11.65 2.02 15.28
CA PRO A 319 -12.59 2.18 16.38
C PRO A 319 -12.43 3.54 17.10
N LEU A 320 -11.38 4.30 16.80
CA LEU A 320 -11.13 5.58 17.45
C LEU A 320 -12.19 6.63 17.06
N THR A 321 -12.60 7.41 18.05
CA THR A 321 -13.37 8.64 17.82
C THR A 321 -12.50 9.69 17.11
N ALA A 322 -13.11 10.70 16.49
CA ALA A 322 -12.35 11.81 15.91
C ALA A 322 -11.46 12.50 16.96
N ALA A 323 -11.92 12.63 18.21
CA ALA A 323 -11.14 13.18 19.31
C ALA A 323 -9.90 12.33 19.65
N GLN A 324 -10.06 11.01 19.78
CA GLN A 324 -8.94 10.10 20.04
C GLN A 324 -7.95 10.07 18.87
N LEU A 325 -8.46 10.09 17.63
CA LEU A 325 -7.61 10.14 16.45
C LEU A 325 -6.86 11.48 16.34
N THR A 326 -7.48 12.61 16.69
CA THR A 326 -6.77 13.90 16.84
C THR A 326 -5.68 13.80 17.89
N GLY A 327 -5.96 13.20 19.04
CA GLY A 327 -4.97 13.00 20.11
C GLY A 327 -3.76 12.17 19.66
N LEU A 328 -4.00 11.12 18.86
CA LEU A 328 -2.94 10.29 18.27
C LEU A 328 -2.08 11.11 17.29
N ILE A 329 -2.71 11.86 16.38
CA ILE A 329 -2.00 12.72 15.43
C ILE A 329 -1.17 13.77 16.18
N ASP A 330 -1.73 14.41 17.20
CA ASP A 330 -1.05 15.39 18.05
C ASP A 330 0.22 14.81 18.70
N ALA A 331 0.08 13.63 19.31
CA ALA A 331 1.19 12.95 19.97
C ALA A 331 2.28 12.56 18.97
N GLN A 332 1.91 12.14 17.75
CA GLN A 332 2.90 11.79 16.73
C GLN A 332 3.58 13.02 16.13
N PHE A 333 2.83 14.07 15.79
CA PHE A 333 3.38 15.30 15.23
C PHE A 333 4.38 15.97 16.17
N ALA A 334 4.12 15.95 17.48
CA ALA A 334 5.03 16.49 18.50
C ALA A 334 6.41 15.81 18.51
N GLN A 335 6.54 14.61 17.94
CA GLN A 335 7.79 13.84 17.89
C GLN A 335 8.60 14.10 16.62
N VAL A 336 7.99 14.75 15.63
CA VAL A 336 8.58 14.94 14.30
C VAL A 336 9.04 16.38 14.14
N ASN A 337 10.26 16.60 13.65
CA ASN A 337 10.79 17.89 13.19
C ASN A 337 10.43 19.12 14.06
N GLN A 338 10.45 19.03 15.39
CA GLN A 338 10.15 20.15 16.31
C GLN A 338 8.80 20.87 16.03
N TRP A 339 7.80 20.19 15.47
CA TRP A 339 6.46 20.77 15.27
C TRP A 339 5.86 21.20 16.61
N LYS A 340 5.40 22.44 16.67
CA LYS A 340 4.71 23.01 17.82
C LYS A 340 3.23 23.14 17.50
N ARG A 341 2.40 22.48 18.32
CA ARG A 341 0.95 22.57 18.21
C ARG A 341 0.50 24.02 18.48
N ALA A 342 -0.22 24.58 17.52
CA ALA A 342 -0.78 25.92 17.60
C ALA A 342 -2.21 25.89 18.15
N ASP A 343 -3.02 24.93 17.70
CA ASP A 343 -4.42 24.76 18.10
C ASP A 343 -4.83 23.29 17.92
N SER A 344 -5.75 22.78 18.74
CA SER A 344 -6.28 21.43 18.64
C SER A 344 -7.68 21.33 19.24
N THR A 345 -8.59 20.81 18.44
CA THR A 345 -10.00 20.56 18.77
C THR A 345 -10.38 19.16 18.33
N PRO A 346 -11.43 18.54 18.90
CA PRO A 346 -11.91 17.25 18.43
C PRO A 346 -12.16 17.24 16.91
N GLY A 347 -11.33 16.50 16.16
CA GLY A 347 -11.41 16.41 14.70
C GLY A 347 -10.55 17.41 13.92
N SER A 348 -9.79 18.30 14.56
CA SER A 348 -8.88 19.21 13.86
C SER A 348 -7.68 19.59 14.71
N SER A 349 -6.47 19.54 14.15
CA SER A 349 -5.28 20.05 14.82
C SER A 349 -4.34 20.78 13.85
N ARG A 350 -3.70 21.83 14.37
CA ARG A 350 -2.84 22.75 13.62
C ARG A 350 -1.49 22.86 14.30
N TRP A 351 -0.42 22.84 13.51
CA TRP A 351 0.95 22.95 13.99
C TRP A 351 1.76 23.96 13.20
N THR A 352 2.85 24.40 13.82
CA THR A 352 3.85 25.28 13.21
C THR A 352 5.25 24.73 13.44
N PHE A 353 6.13 24.89 12.47
CA PHE A 353 7.54 24.49 12.54
C PHE A 353 8.41 25.58 11.92
N LYS A 354 9.62 25.78 12.43
CA LYS A 354 10.61 26.67 11.83
C LYS A 354 11.83 25.88 11.38
N ASN A 355 12.14 25.95 10.10
CA ASN A 355 13.34 25.37 9.50
C ASN A 355 14.27 26.50 9.03
N GLY A 356 15.21 26.90 9.87
CA GLY A 356 16.02 28.10 9.61
C GLY A 356 15.14 29.35 9.52
N ALA A 357 15.15 30.02 8.36
CA ALA A 357 14.34 31.21 8.10
C ALA A 357 12.90 30.88 7.64
N GLU A 358 12.63 29.64 7.23
CA GLU A 358 11.32 29.24 6.72
C GLU A 358 10.37 28.89 7.87
N SER A 359 9.14 29.40 7.78
CA SER A 359 8.04 28.98 8.67
C SER A 359 7.17 28.00 7.91
N TRP A 360 6.77 26.94 8.60
CA TRP A 360 5.95 25.86 8.07
C TRP A 360 4.72 25.70 8.94
N ASN A 361 3.62 25.34 8.30
CA ASN A 361 2.33 25.11 8.90
C ASN A 361 1.89 23.69 8.54
N ALA A 362 1.18 23.04 9.46
CA ALA A 362 0.50 21.80 9.17
C ALA A 362 -0.93 21.83 9.73
N LEU A 363 -1.80 21.08 9.08
CA LEU A 363 -3.20 20.93 9.45
C LEU A 363 -3.63 19.48 9.24
N ALA A 364 -4.28 18.92 10.25
CA ALA A 364 -5.01 17.67 10.14
C ALA A 364 -6.48 17.95 10.41
N THR A 365 -7.36 17.51 9.51
CA THR A 365 -8.81 17.52 9.74
C THR A 365 -9.36 16.12 9.60
N ILE A 366 -10.32 15.76 10.44
CA ILE A 366 -10.91 14.44 10.52
C ILE A 366 -12.42 14.57 10.38
N GLU A 367 -12.95 13.93 9.36
CA GLU A 367 -14.38 13.83 9.11
C GLU A 367 -14.85 12.41 9.40
N THR A 368 -15.99 12.28 10.08
CA THR A 368 -16.61 10.97 10.29
C THR A 368 -17.42 10.60 9.05
N LYS A 369 -17.00 9.54 8.37
CA LYS A 369 -17.78 8.90 7.31
C LYS A 369 -18.76 7.89 7.92
N THR A 370 -19.31 7.00 7.12
CA THR A 370 -20.18 5.92 7.58
C THR A 370 -19.42 4.90 8.45
N GLY A 371 -20.04 4.48 9.56
CA GLY A 371 -19.48 3.46 10.46
C GLY A 371 -18.18 3.88 11.15
N ASN A 372 -17.19 2.99 11.10
CA ASN A 372 -15.88 3.18 11.74
C ASN A 372 -14.85 3.87 10.82
N THR A 373 -15.27 4.37 9.66
CA THR A 373 -14.37 5.04 8.72
C THR A 373 -14.23 6.52 9.09
N ARG A 374 -12.98 7.00 9.09
CA ARG A 374 -12.60 8.41 9.27
C ARG A 374 -11.87 8.88 8.02
N TYR A 375 -12.30 10.00 7.46
CA TYR A 375 -11.54 10.66 6.39
C TYR A 375 -10.63 11.71 7.00
N VAL A 376 -9.32 11.52 6.85
CA VAL A 376 -8.30 12.43 7.38
C VAL A 376 -7.69 13.20 6.23
N THR A 377 -7.68 14.52 6.31
CA THR A 377 -6.89 15.37 5.42
C THR A 377 -5.68 15.87 6.19
N LEU A 378 -4.47 15.58 5.70
CA LEU A 378 -3.22 16.16 6.18
C LEU A 378 -2.73 17.20 5.17
N LYS A 379 -2.30 18.35 5.66
CA LYS A 379 -1.68 19.40 4.85
C LYS A 379 -0.41 19.90 5.51
N VAL A 380 0.58 20.22 4.70
CA VAL A 380 1.81 20.90 5.09
C VAL A 380 2.06 22.00 4.08
N TRP A 381 2.37 23.21 4.53
CA TRP A 381 2.73 24.30 3.64
C TRP A 381 3.64 25.29 4.34
N ARG A 382 4.45 26.02 3.59
CA ARG A 382 5.25 27.11 4.11
C ARG A 382 4.49 28.44 4.08
#